data_AF-A0A1J5C0Q8-F1
#
_entry.id   AF-A0A1J5C0Q8-F1
#
_cell.length_a   1.000
_cell.length_b   1.000
_cell.length_c   1.000
_cell.angle_alpha   90.00
_cell.angle_beta   90.00
_cell.angle_gamma   90.00
#
_symmetry.space_group_name_H-M   'P 1'
#
loop_
_entity.id
_entity.type
_entity.pdbx_description
1 polymer ?
#
loop_
_entity_poly.entity_id
_entity_poly.type
_entity_poly.pdbx_seq_one_letter_code
_entity_poly.pdbx_strand_id
1 'polypeptide(L)'
;MKNRKLSERFGFAWAGILAAWKSEQSFRIQTGFAAALLMALLLLRPVLLWWALCFIMAVLVLAAELFNTALETLIDHLHPEVHPAIRTAKDCAAGAVLLLSFGALAVGIAMLLAALSILP
;
A
#
# COMPACT_ATOMS: atom_id res chain seq x y z
N MET A 1 -3.30 -20.88 -15.24
CA MET A 1 -2.55 -19.61 -15.01
C MET A 1 -1.01 -19.77 -15.06
N LYS A 2 -0.45 -20.97 -15.26
CA LYS A 2 0.96 -21.18 -15.69
C LYS A 2 1.00 -21.44 -17.22
N ASN A 3 2.11 -21.08 -17.89
CA ASN A 3 2.38 -21.18 -19.35
C ASN A 3 1.78 -20.11 -20.30
N ARG A 4 1.45 -18.91 -19.83
CA ARG A 4 1.09 -17.77 -20.69
C ARG A 4 2.25 -16.79 -20.88
N LYS A 5 2.24 -16.04 -21.98
CA LYS A 5 3.31 -15.08 -22.33
C LYS A 5 3.46 -14.04 -21.22
N LEU A 6 4.69 -13.58 -20.99
CA LEU A 6 5.01 -12.64 -19.91
C LEU A 6 4.12 -11.37 -19.98
N SER A 7 3.88 -10.87 -21.19
CA SER A 7 3.02 -9.70 -21.46
C SER A 7 1.58 -9.88 -20.99
N GLU A 8 1.00 -11.06 -21.16
CA GLU A 8 -0.35 -11.37 -20.69
C GLU A 8 -0.42 -11.37 -19.16
N ARG A 9 0.64 -11.84 -18.49
CA ARG A 9 0.73 -11.85 -17.02
C ARG A 9 0.83 -10.44 -16.45
N PHE A 10 1.59 -9.55 -17.11
CA PHE A 10 1.61 -8.13 -16.76
C PHE A 10 0.25 -7.46 -16.96
N GLY A 11 -0.45 -7.78 -18.05
CA GLY A 11 -1.82 -7.30 -18.29
C GLY A 11 -2.78 -7.66 -17.15
N PHE A 12 -2.71 -8.91 -16.66
CA PHE A 12 -3.54 -9.33 -15.52
C PHE A 12 -3.16 -8.65 -14.20
N ALA A 13 -1.87 -8.50 -13.92
CA ALA A 13 -1.41 -7.78 -12.72
C ALA A 13 -1.89 -6.32 -12.73
N TRP A 14 -1.79 -5.66 -13.89
CA TRP A 14 -2.28 -4.29 -14.07
C TRP A 14 -3.79 -4.18 -13.91
N ALA A 15 -4.55 -5.14 -14.47
CA ALA A 15 -5.99 -5.20 -14.28
C ALA A 15 -6.37 -5.33 -12.80
N GLY A 16 -5.61 -6.10 -12.01
CA GLY A 16 -5.79 -6.20 -10.55
C GLY A 16 -5.58 -4.87 -9.82
N ILE A 17 -4.51 -4.15 -10.15
CA ILE A 17 -4.24 -2.81 -9.58
C ILE A 17 -5.37 -1.83 -9.94
N LEU A 18 -5.78 -1.81 -11.21
CA LEU A 18 -6.88 -0.95 -11.67
C LEU A 18 -8.22 -1.30 -11.02
N ALA A 19 -8.48 -2.59 -10.75
CA ALA A 19 -9.67 -3.02 -10.04
C ALA A 19 -9.69 -2.46 -8.62
N ALA A 20 -8.61 -2.67 -7.86
CA ALA A 20 -8.48 -2.13 -6.50
C ALA A 20 -8.57 -0.60 -6.46
N TRP A 21 -7.98 0.11 -7.43
CA TRP A 21 -8.13 1.57 -7.54
C TRP A 21 -9.59 2.02 -7.70
N LYS A 22 -10.39 1.25 -8.43
CA LYS A 22 -11.80 1.60 -8.69
C LYS A 22 -12.72 1.22 -7.54
N SER A 23 -12.51 0.04 -6.94
CA SER A 23 -13.39 -0.51 -5.90
C SER A 23 -13.04 0.03 -4.50
N GLU A 24 -11.75 0.14 -4.18
CA GLU A 24 -11.31 0.40 -2.80
C GLU A 24 -11.01 1.87 -2.55
N GLN A 25 -11.76 2.47 -1.62
CA GLN A 25 -11.50 3.82 -1.15
C GLN A 25 -10.17 3.90 -0.40
N SER A 26 -9.83 2.89 0.41
CA SER A 26 -8.56 2.81 1.15
C SER A 26 -7.36 2.86 0.20
N PHE A 27 -7.37 2.08 -0.89
CA PHE A 27 -6.30 2.10 -1.89
C PHE A 27 -6.07 3.49 -2.51
N ARG A 28 -7.16 4.22 -2.82
CA ARG A 28 -7.07 5.60 -3.31
C ARG A 28 -6.48 6.56 -2.28
N ILE A 29 -6.90 6.43 -1.02
CA ILE A 29 -6.38 7.26 0.09
C ILE A 29 -4.87 7.01 0.28
N GLN A 30 -4.44 5.75 0.33
CA GLN A 30 -3.03 5.41 0.50
C GLN A 30 -2.16 5.88 -0.67
N THR A 31 -2.69 5.81 -1.89
CA THR A 31 -1.99 6.38 -3.05
C THR A 31 -1.90 7.91 -2.96
N GLY A 32 -2.94 8.57 -2.45
CA GLY A 32 -2.91 10.01 -2.16
C GLY A 32 -1.80 10.37 -1.16
N PHE A 33 -1.65 9.58 -0.09
CA PHE A 33 -0.55 9.75 0.86
C PHE A 33 0.82 9.51 0.22
N ALA A 34 0.95 8.49 -0.64
CA ALA A 34 2.19 8.24 -1.39
C ALA A 34 2.55 9.43 -2.31
N ALA A 35 1.56 10.03 -2.97
CA ALA A 35 1.75 11.22 -3.81
C ALA A 35 2.15 12.45 -2.96
N ALA A 36 1.54 12.65 -1.80
CA ALA A 36 1.91 13.71 -0.88
C ALA A 36 3.35 13.54 -0.35
N LEU A 37 3.75 12.31 -0.05
CA LEU A 37 5.12 11.98 0.37
C LEU A 37 6.13 12.26 -0.75
N LEU A 38 5.79 11.91 -1.99
CA LEU A 38 6.61 12.24 -3.17
C LEU A 38 6.76 13.77 -3.35
N MET A 39 5.69 14.53 -3.14
CA MET A 39 5.75 15.99 -3.18
C MET A 39 6.67 16.55 -2.09
N ALA A 40 6.58 16.02 -0.86
CA ALA A 40 7.48 16.41 0.22
C ALA A 40 8.95 16.11 -0.09
N LEU A 41 9.25 14.94 -0.67
CA LEU A 41 10.60 14.58 -1.13
C LEU A 41 11.13 15.55 -2.18
N LEU A 42 10.30 15.94 -3.16
CA LEU A 42 10.68 16.89 -4.21
C LEU A 42 10.96 18.30 -3.67
N LEU A 43 10.18 18.74 -2.67
CA LEU A 43 10.31 20.06 -2.07
C LEU A 43 11.52 20.16 -1.13
N LEU A 44 11.70 19.16 -0.25
CA LEU A 44 12.75 19.18 0.78
C LEU A 44 14.10 18.65 0.28
N ARG A 45 14.11 17.90 -0.83
CA ARG A 45 15.30 17.33 -1.47
C ARG A 45 16.27 16.66 -0.48
N PRO A 46 15.80 15.74 0.37
CA PRO A 46 16.66 15.04 1.31
C PRO A 46 17.62 14.09 0.57
N VAL A 47 18.62 13.57 1.28
CA VAL A 47 19.56 12.58 0.73
C VAL A 47 18.83 11.35 0.18
N LEU A 48 19.45 10.68 -0.80
CA LEU A 48 18.85 9.58 -1.56
C LEU A 48 18.33 8.41 -0.70
N LEU A 49 18.90 8.21 0.49
CA LEU A 49 18.42 7.21 1.45
C LEU A 49 16.94 7.43 1.80
N TRP A 50 16.53 8.67 2.03
CA TRP A 50 15.14 8.98 2.38
C TRP A 50 14.18 8.71 1.22
N TRP A 51 14.59 8.97 -0.01
CA TRP A 51 13.82 8.60 -1.21
C TRP A 51 13.57 7.10 -1.27
N ALA A 52 14.61 6.29 -1.05
CA ALA A 52 14.50 4.83 -1.06
C ALA A 52 13.55 4.33 0.05
N LEU A 53 13.72 4.81 1.29
CA LEU A 53 12.89 4.41 2.43
C LEU A 53 11.42 4.77 2.22
N CYS A 54 11.14 6.01 1.83
CA CYS A 54 9.77 6.47 1.55
C CYS A 54 9.13 5.69 0.40
N PHE A 55 9.88 5.43 -0.68
CA PHE A 55 9.39 4.65 -1.81
C PHE A 55 9.05 3.21 -1.40
N ILE A 56 9.95 2.53 -0.68
CA ILE A 56 9.73 1.16 -0.21
C ILE A 56 8.49 1.10 0.68
N MET A 57 8.34 2.04 1.63
CA MET A 57 7.18 2.06 2.52
C MET A 57 5.87 2.31 1.76
N ALA A 58 5.85 3.26 0.81
CA ALA A 58 4.68 3.52 -0.01
C ALA A 58 4.25 2.27 -0.82
N VAL A 59 5.22 1.58 -1.43
CA VAL A 59 4.97 0.36 -2.20
C VAL A 59 4.46 -0.77 -1.29
N LEU A 60 5.04 -0.93 -0.08
CA LEU A 60 4.59 -1.96 0.87
C LEU A 60 3.15 -1.74 1.33
N VAL A 61 2.76 -0.49 1.63
CA VAL A 61 1.38 -0.16 2.01
C VAL A 61 0.41 -0.51 0.89
N LEU A 62 0.70 -0.09 -0.35
CA LEU A 62 -0.17 -0.39 -1.50
C LEU A 62 -0.22 -1.88 -1.82
N ALA A 63 0.88 -2.61 -1.67
CA ALA A 63 0.92 -4.06 -1.84
C ALA A 63 0.06 -4.76 -0.78
N ALA A 64 0.16 -4.36 0.48
CA ALA A 64 -0.66 -4.90 1.56
C ALA A 64 -2.16 -4.63 1.34
N GLU A 65 -2.50 -3.44 0.85
CA GLU A 65 -3.88 -3.11 0.48
C GLU A 65 -4.39 -4.04 -0.64
N LEU A 66 -3.60 -4.28 -1.69
CA LEU A 66 -3.98 -5.24 -2.75
C LEU A 66 -4.17 -6.66 -2.20
N PHE A 67 -3.32 -7.10 -1.27
CA PHE A 67 -3.49 -8.38 -0.61
C PHE A 67 -4.75 -8.43 0.27
N ASN A 68 -5.05 -7.34 0.99
CA ASN A 68 -6.29 -7.22 1.76
C ASN A 68 -7.52 -7.36 0.87
N THR A 69 -7.59 -6.58 -0.22
CA THR A 69 -8.69 -6.66 -1.19
C THR A 69 -8.82 -8.04 -1.83
N ALA A 70 -7.70 -8.67 -2.21
CA ALA A 70 -7.71 -10.00 -2.80
C ALA A 70 -8.22 -11.05 -1.81
N LEU A 71 -7.80 -10.98 -0.54
CA LEU A 71 -8.25 -11.88 0.52
C LEU A 71 -9.74 -11.69 0.82
N GLU A 72 -10.19 -10.44 0.97
CA GLU A 72 -11.60 -10.10 1.18
C GLU A 72 -12.46 -10.61 0.03
N THR A 73 -12.08 -10.31 -1.22
CA THR A 73 -12.81 -10.76 -2.43
C THR A 73 -12.92 -12.28 -2.47
N LEU A 74 -11.85 -13.01 -2.15
CA LEU A 74 -11.85 -14.47 -2.14
C LEU A 74 -12.77 -15.03 -1.04
N ILE A 75 -12.64 -14.49 0.17
CA ILE A 75 -13.42 -14.94 1.33
C ILE A 75 -14.91 -14.66 1.11
N ASP A 76 -15.27 -13.46 0.64
CA ASP A 76 -16.65 -13.07 0.40
C ASP A 76 -17.31 -13.89 -0.70
N HIS A 77 -16.53 -14.33 -1.68
CA HIS A 77 -17.02 -15.22 -2.73
C HIS A 77 -17.25 -16.65 -2.21
N LEU A 78 -16.37 -17.17 -1.36
CA LEU A 78 -16.44 -18.56 -0.88
C LEU A 78 -17.38 -18.76 0.31
N HIS A 79 -17.47 -17.76 1.19
CA HIS A 79 -18.20 -17.83 2.45
C HIS A 79 -18.99 -16.53 2.68
N PRO A 80 -20.16 -16.37 2.03
CA PRO A 80 -20.99 -15.18 2.17
C PRO A 80 -21.60 -15.03 3.57
N GLU A 81 -21.65 -16.11 4.36
CA GLU A 81 -22.07 -16.05 5.77
C GLU A 81 -20.87 -15.81 6.70
N VAL A 82 -21.01 -14.85 7.62
CA VAL A 82 -19.89 -14.39 8.47
C VAL A 82 -19.65 -15.35 9.64
N HIS A 83 -18.64 -16.20 9.51
CA HIS A 83 -18.13 -17.01 10.63
C HIS A 83 -17.13 -16.19 11.49
N PRO A 84 -17.08 -16.37 12.83
CA PRO A 84 -16.15 -15.64 13.69
C PRO A 84 -14.68 -15.71 13.24
N ALA A 85 -14.22 -16.87 12.75
CA ALA A 85 -12.87 -17.03 12.23
C ALA A 85 -12.60 -16.21 10.95
N ILE A 86 -13.61 -16.06 10.08
CA ILE A 86 -13.51 -15.23 8.87
C ILE A 86 -13.34 -13.77 9.26
N ARG A 87 -14.11 -13.31 10.25
CA ARG A 87 -13.97 -11.97 10.80
C ARG A 87 -12.53 -11.73 11.28
N THR A 88 -11.97 -12.65 12.07
CA THR A 88 -10.58 -12.54 12.53
C THR A 88 -9.59 -12.47 11.37
N ALA A 89 -9.77 -13.28 10.31
CA ALA A 89 -8.89 -13.24 9.14
C ALA A 89 -8.92 -11.88 8.43
N LYS A 90 -10.11 -11.30 8.24
CA LYS A 90 -10.27 -9.96 7.66
C LYS A 90 -9.66 -8.88 8.56
N ASP A 91 -9.92 -8.95 9.87
CA ASP A 91 -9.37 -8.00 10.85
C ASP A 91 -7.83 -8.05 10.85
N CYS A 92 -7.22 -9.23 10.71
CA CYS A 92 -5.76 -9.36 10.59
C CYS A 92 -5.22 -8.76 9.29
N ALA A 93 -5.91 -8.94 8.16
CA ALA A 93 -5.48 -8.37 6.88
C ALA A 93 -5.55 -6.84 6.88
N ALA A 94 -6.64 -6.26 7.40
CA ALA A 94 -6.75 -4.82 7.64
C ALA A 94 -5.68 -4.33 8.65
N GLY A 95 -5.41 -5.12 9.70
CA GLY A 95 -4.37 -4.84 10.68
C GLY A 95 -2.96 -4.76 10.07
N ALA A 96 -2.66 -5.59 9.06
CA ALA A 96 -1.39 -5.53 8.34
C ALA A 96 -1.22 -4.22 7.56
N VAL A 97 -2.28 -3.77 6.87
CA VAL A 97 -2.31 -2.45 6.19
C VAL A 97 -2.09 -1.32 7.21
N LEU A 98 -2.76 -1.39 8.36
CA LEU A 98 -2.63 -0.38 9.42
C LEU A 98 -1.19 -0.30 9.95
N LEU A 99 -0.56 -1.44 10.25
CA LEU A 99 0.83 -1.47 10.73
C LEU A 99 1.80 -0.87 9.72
N LEU A 100 1.66 -1.21 8.43
CA LEU A 100 2.50 -0.63 7.39
C LEU A 100 2.25 0.86 7.21
N SER A 101 1.00 1.31 7.36
CA SER A 101 0.64 2.74 7.31
C SER A 101 1.32 3.52 8.44
N PHE A 102 1.33 2.97 9.67
CA PHE A 102 2.07 3.57 10.78
C PHE A 102 3.58 3.59 10.54
N GLY A 103 4.14 2.51 9.99
CA GLY A 103 5.56 2.48 9.60
C GLY A 103 5.89 3.56 8.57
N ALA A 104 5.05 3.72 7.54
CA ALA A 104 5.23 4.72 6.49
C ALA A 104 5.15 6.15 7.07
N LEU A 105 4.20 6.39 7.96
CA LEU A 105 4.08 7.64 8.69
C LEU A 105 5.32 7.94 9.54
N ALA A 106 5.81 6.94 10.29
CA ALA A 106 7.02 7.10 11.12
C ALA A 106 8.25 7.45 10.27
N VAL A 107 8.44 6.77 9.12
CA VAL A 107 9.51 7.08 8.17
C VAL A 107 9.36 8.49 7.60
N GLY A 108 8.14 8.90 7.23
CA GLY A 108 7.86 10.25 6.73
C GLY A 108 8.17 11.33 7.78
N ILE A 109 7.78 11.12 9.04
CA ILE A 109 8.10 12.04 10.14
C ILE A 109 9.61 12.11 10.38
N ALA A 110 10.30 10.96 10.41
CA ALA A 110 11.74 10.92 10.59
C ALA A 110 12.48 11.67 9.48
N MET A 111 12.04 11.51 8.23
CA MET A 111 12.54 12.28 7.09
C MET A 111 12.33 13.78 7.29
N LEU A 112 11.12 14.20 7.69
CA LEU A 112 10.79 15.62 7.90
C LEU A 112 11.68 16.24 8.98
N LEU A 113 11.84 15.56 10.12
CA LEU A 113 12.72 16.02 11.20
C LEU A 113 14.18 16.11 10.76
N ALA A 114 14.67 15.10 10.02
CA ALA A 114 16.02 15.10 9.49
C ALA A 114 16.22 16.25 8.46
N ALA A 115 15.26 16.48 7.58
CA ALA A 115 15.34 17.56 6.59
C ALA A 115 15.33 18.95 7.27
N LEU A 116 14.43 19.17 8.24
CA LEU A 116 14.27 20.45 8.94
C LEU A 116 15.44 20.76 9.87
N SER A 117 16.05 19.76 10.52
CA SER A 117 17.23 19.97 11.37
C SER A 117 18.49 20.39 10.59
N ILE A 118 18.48 20.20 9.27
CA ILE A 118 19.57 20.62 8.37
C ILE A 118 19.33 22.04 7.83
N LEU A 119 18.10 22.59 7.96
CA LEU A 119 17.86 23.99 7.60
C LEU A 119 18.47 24.93 8.67
N PRO A 120 19.25 25.94 8.25
CA PRO A 120 19.89 26.91 9.14
C PRO A 120 18.91 27.88 9.81
#